data_AF-A0A7W1R5Q0-F1
#
_entry.id   AF-A0A7W1R5Q0-F1
#
_cell.length_a   1.000
_cell.length_b   1.000
_cell.length_c   1.000
_cell.angle_alpha   90.00
_cell.angle_beta   90.00
_cell.angle_gamma   90.00
#
_symmetry.space_group_name_H-M   'P 1'
#
loop_
_entity.id
_entity.type
_entity.pdbx_description
1 polymer ?
#
loop_
_entity_poly.entity_id
_entity_poly.type
_entity_poly.pdbx_seq_one_letter_code
_entity_poly.pdbx_strand_id
1 'polypeptide(L)'
;MSSIAMLLLPLACSEGRQEDTAPQPLDDDAITVGSFDFDESMLVAEIYSQALEAEGFEVQRAFSLGPREFLGPALRNGLVDLVPEYAGTALDFISLGEA
;
A
#
# COMPACT_ATOMS: atom_id res chain seq x y z
N MET A 1 -43.96 35.68 28.44
CA MET A 1 -45.01 34.65 28.37
C MET A 1 -44.63 33.68 27.26
N SER A 2 -44.27 32.46 27.68
CA SER A 2 -44.30 31.18 26.95
C SER A 2 -43.73 31.10 25.51
N SER A 3 -42.56 30.47 25.37
CA SER A 3 -42.48 29.15 24.71
C SER A 3 -41.04 28.63 24.77
N ILE A 4 -40.84 27.61 25.62
CA ILE A 4 -39.63 26.77 25.64
C ILE A 4 -39.82 25.73 24.54
N ALA A 5 -39.04 25.83 23.46
CA ALA A 5 -38.90 24.76 22.48
C ALA A 5 -37.77 23.84 22.98
N MET A 6 -38.16 22.72 23.58
CA MET A 6 -37.27 21.67 24.02
C MET A 6 -36.80 20.88 22.79
N LEU A 7 -35.60 21.20 22.31
CA LEU A 7 -34.95 20.50 21.20
C LEU A 7 -34.38 19.17 21.74
N LEU A 8 -34.99 18.06 21.33
CA LEU A 8 -34.49 16.70 21.60
C LEU A 8 -33.13 16.51 20.91
N LEU A 9 -32.06 16.37 21.70
CA LEU A 9 -30.80 15.81 21.22
C LEU A 9 -30.95 14.29 21.11
N PRO A 10 -30.70 13.68 19.92
CA PRO A 10 -30.43 12.26 19.89
C PRO A 10 -29.06 12.03 20.55
N LEU A 11 -29.04 11.25 21.63
CA LEU A 11 -27.85 10.55 22.07
C LEU A 11 -27.46 9.58 20.94
N ALA A 12 -26.59 10.04 20.04
CA ALA A 12 -25.85 9.15 19.17
C ALA A 12 -24.80 8.46 20.03
N CYS A 13 -25.07 7.20 20.42
CA CYS A 13 -24.00 6.29 20.80
C CYS A 13 -23.05 6.19 19.60
N SER A 14 -21.91 6.88 19.65
CA SER A 14 -20.81 6.53 18.76
C SER A 14 -20.22 5.22 19.28
N GLU A 15 -20.84 4.12 18.90
CA GLU A 15 -20.15 2.84 18.85
C GLU A 15 -19.02 3.08 17.85
N GLY A 16 -17.79 3.22 18.35
CA GLY A 16 -16.59 3.37 17.52
C GLY A 16 -16.42 2.10 16.70
N ARG A 17 -17.14 2.04 15.57
CA ARG A 17 -16.96 1.02 14.56
C ARG A 17 -15.60 1.30 13.95
N GLN A 18 -14.61 0.55 14.43
CA GLN A 18 -13.35 0.38 13.74
C GLN A 18 -13.73 -0.24 12.40
N GLU A 19 -13.86 0.61 11.39
CA GLU A 19 -13.87 0.17 10.02
C GLU A 19 -12.54 -0.55 9.84
N ASP A 20 -12.61 -1.87 9.64
CA ASP A 20 -11.53 -2.62 9.03
C ASP A 20 -11.35 -2.00 7.64
N THR A 21 -10.59 -0.91 7.59
CA THR A 21 -10.27 -0.23 6.35
C THR A 21 -9.37 -1.18 5.59
N ALA A 22 -9.98 -1.91 4.65
CA ALA A 22 -9.22 -2.66 3.66
C ALA A 22 -8.15 -1.71 3.09
N PRO A 23 -6.93 -2.20 2.87
CA PRO A 23 -5.86 -1.31 2.42
C PRO A 23 -6.29 -0.65 1.10
N GLN A 24 -6.24 0.68 1.10
CA GLN A 24 -6.70 1.50 -0.02
C GLN A 24 -5.53 1.70 -1.00
N PRO A 25 -5.78 1.63 -2.32
CA PRO A 25 -4.78 2.00 -3.31
C PRO A 25 -4.16 3.37 -3.02
N LEU A 26 -2.90 3.55 -3.39
CA LEU A 26 -2.22 4.84 -3.30
C LEU A 26 -2.92 5.84 -4.22
N ASP A 27 -3.23 7.02 -3.69
CA ASP A 27 -3.89 8.13 -4.40
C ASP A 27 -3.02 9.39 -4.32
N ASP A 28 -1.70 9.19 -4.31
CA ASP A 28 -0.68 10.25 -4.35
C ASP A 28 0.09 10.25 -5.68
N ASP A 29 0.76 11.35 -5.99
CA ASP A 29 1.49 11.54 -7.24
C ASP A 29 2.89 10.85 -7.24
N ALA A 30 3.22 10.06 -6.21
CA ALA A 30 4.52 9.40 -6.09
C ALA A 30 4.48 7.93 -6.51
N ILE A 31 5.61 7.43 -7.01
CA ILE A 31 5.79 6.01 -7.34
C ILE A 31 6.32 5.30 -6.10
N THR A 32 5.54 4.37 -5.55
CA THR A 32 5.99 3.53 -4.43
C THR A 32 6.77 2.32 -4.93
N VAL A 33 8.06 2.30 -4.63
CA VAL A 33 9.00 1.22 -4.97
C VAL A 33 9.21 0.31 -3.77
N GLY A 34 8.82 -0.96 -3.92
CA GLY A 34 8.91 -1.99 -2.89
C GLY A 34 10.10 -2.94 -3.04
N SER A 35 10.46 -3.61 -1.94
CA SER A 35 11.45 -4.68 -1.93
C SER A 35 11.09 -5.82 -0.96
N PHE A 36 11.62 -7.00 -1.22
CA PHE A 36 11.64 -8.13 -0.28
C PHE A 36 12.64 -7.88 0.86
N ASP A 37 12.62 -8.74 1.88
CA ASP A 37 13.41 -8.64 3.11
C ASP A 37 14.84 -9.23 3.01
N PHE A 38 15.51 -9.01 1.89
CA PHE A 38 16.92 -9.37 1.72
C PHE A 38 17.72 -8.30 0.97
N ASP A 39 19.02 -8.23 1.26
CA ASP A 39 19.92 -7.13 0.86
C ASP A 39 19.93 -6.87 -0.64
N GLU A 40 19.95 -7.91 -1.47
CA GLU A 40 19.96 -7.74 -2.92
C GLU A 40 18.66 -7.12 -3.43
N SER A 41 17.49 -7.50 -2.89
CA SER A 41 16.22 -6.88 -3.31
C SER A 41 16.16 -5.41 -2.91
N MET A 42 16.61 -5.07 -1.71
CA MET A 42 16.69 -3.67 -1.27
C MET A 42 17.65 -2.86 -2.14
N LEU A 43 18.82 -3.42 -2.46
CA LEU A 43 19.81 -2.76 -3.32
C LEU A 43 19.27 -2.51 -4.73
N VAL A 44 18.62 -3.50 -5.34
CA VAL A 44 18.03 -3.35 -6.67
C VAL A 44 16.86 -2.37 -6.65
N ALA A 45 15.99 -2.43 -5.63
CA ALA A 45 14.92 -1.45 -5.43
C ALA A 45 15.46 -0.02 -5.33
N GLU A 46 16.56 0.20 -4.59
CA GLU A 46 17.23 1.49 -4.50
C GLU A 46 17.77 1.98 -5.85
N ILE A 47 18.36 1.10 -6.67
CA ILE A 47 18.82 1.45 -8.02
C ILE A 47 17.65 1.94 -8.88
N TYR A 48 16.50 1.27 -8.81
CA TYR A 48 15.30 1.68 -9.54
C TYR A 48 14.73 2.99 -9.00
N SER A 49 14.70 3.18 -7.67
CA SER A 49 14.28 4.44 -7.07
C SER A 49 15.13 5.62 -7.56
N GLN A 50 16.46 5.48 -7.53
CA GLN A 50 17.36 6.52 -8.03
C GLN A 50 17.19 6.79 -9.54
N ALA A 51 16.94 5.74 -10.33
CA ALA A 51 16.68 5.91 -11.77
C ALA A 51 15.40 6.69 -12.05
N LEU A 52 14.33 6.44 -11.29
CA LEU A 52 13.07 7.18 -11.39
C LEU A 52 13.23 8.63 -10.91
N GLU A 53 13.92 8.83 -9.79
CA GLU A 53 14.23 10.18 -9.28
C GLU A 53 15.07 11.00 -10.27
N ALA A 54 16.00 10.37 -10.98
CA ALA A 54 16.82 11.02 -12.00
C ALA A 54 15.98 11.53 -13.20
N GLU A 55 14.84 10.92 -13.47
CA GLU A 55 13.87 11.33 -14.50
C GLU A 55 12.79 12.29 -13.96
N GLY A 56 12.88 12.68 -12.67
CA GLY A 56 12.01 13.69 -12.06
C GLY A 56 10.72 13.17 -11.44
N PHE A 57 10.58 11.85 -11.26
CA PHE A 57 9.47 11.27 -10.52
C PHE A 57 9.67 11.43 -9.00
N GLU A 58 8.59 11.70 -8.28
CA GLU A 58 8.58 11.53 -6.82
C GLU A 58 8.54 10.03 -6.51
N VAL A 59 9.40 9.57 -5.60
CA VAL A 59 9.53 8.14 -5.29
C VAL A 59 9.42 7.91 -3.79
N GLN A 60 8.49 7.05 -3.40
CA GLN A 60 8.40 6.52 -2.05
C GLN A 60 9.08 5.15 -1.98
N ARG A 61 9.93 4.94 -0.96
CA ARG A 61 10.63 3.67 -0.75
C ARG A 61 9.90 2.86 0.30
N ALA A 62 9.39 1.69 -0.07
CA ALA A 62 8.74 0.74 0.81
C ALA A 62 9.55 -0.56 0.86
N PHE A 63 10.73 -0.51 1.48
CA PHE A 63 11.68 -1.62 1.47
C PHE A 63 11.42 -2.63 2.59
N SER A 64 11.93 -3.84 2.39
CA SER A 64 11.89 -4.94 3.36
C SER A 64 10.47 -5.31 3.80
N LEU A 65 9.52 -5.37 2.85
CA LEU A 65 8.10 -5.64 3.11
C LEU A 65 7.78 -7.11 3.40
N GLY A 66 8.79 -7.99 3.38
CA GLY A 66 8.63 -9.42 3.65
C GLY A 66 8.38 -10.23 2.36
N PRO A 67 7.67 -11.35 2.44
CA PRO A 67 7.63 -12.35 1.37
C PRO A 67 6.58 -12.02 0.28
N ARG A 68 6.58 -12.82 -0.80
CA ARG A 68 5.74 -12.59 -2.00
C ARG A 68 4.24 -12.67 -1.72
N GLU A 69 3.84 -13.47 -0.74
CA GLU A 69 2.45 -13.62 -0.31
C GLU A 69 1.88 -12.32 0.28
N PHE A 70 2.75 -11.40 0.71
CA PHE A 70 2.36 -10.05 1.12
C PHE A 70 2.50 -9.04 -0.02
N LEU A 71 3.65 -9.06 -0.71
CA LEU A 71 3.98 -8.09 -1.77
C LEU A 71 3.16 -8.27 -3.04
N GLY A 72 2.79 -9.49 -3.42
CA GLY A 72 1.96 -9.79 -4.59
C GLY A 72 0.59 -9.13 -4.51
N PRO A 73 -0.18 -9.35 -3.42
CA PRO A 73 -1.42 -8.62 -3.17
C PRO A 73 -1.22 -7.11 -3.07
N ALA A 74 -0.15 -6.64 -2.44
CA ALA A 74 0.14 -5.21 -2.34
C ALA A 74 0.32 -4.55 -3.72
N LEU A 75 1.10 -5.20 -4.60
CA LEU A 75 1.32 -4.75 -5.97
C LEU A 75 0.03 -4.76 -6.80
N ARG A 76 -0.80 -5.80 -6.66
CA ARG A 76 -2.08 -5.91 -7.39
C ARG A 76 -3.12 -4.89 -6.97
N ASN A 77 -3.14 -4.55 -5.68
CA ASN A 77 -4.09 -3.59 -5.13
C ASN A 77 -3.59 -2.14 -5.18
N GLY A 78 -2.42 -1.89 -5.80
CA GLY A 78 -1.86 -0.54 -5.91
C GLY A 78 -1.39 0.05 -4.58
N LEU A 79 -0.99 -0.81 -3.63
CA LEU A 79 -0.34 -0.39 -2.38
C LEU A 79 1.18 -0.23 -2.54
N VAL A 80 1.71 -0.78 -3.64
CA VAL A 80 3.07 -0.64 -4.15
C VAL A 80 2.93 -0.60 -5.67
N ASP A 81 3.68 0.29 -6.34
CA ASP A 81 3.58 0.46 -7.79
C ASP A 81 4.63 -0.34 -8.56
N LEU A 82 5.79 -0.55 -7.94
CA LEU A 82 6.91 -1.25 -8.56
C LEU A 82 7.66 -2.11 -7.54
N VAL A 83 7.97 -3.35 -7.92
CA VAL A 83 8.86 -4.24 -7.16
C VAL A 83 9.81 -4.91 -8.15
N PRO A 84 11.13 -4.67 -8.08
CA PRO A 84 12.07 -5.44 -8.90
C PRO A 84 12.05 -6.90 -8.48
N GLU A 85 11.83 -7.80 -9.44
CA GLU A 85 11.53 -9.19 -9.14
C GLU A 85 12.22 -10.17 -10.09
N TYR A 86 12.57 -11.35 -9.58
CA TYR A 86 13.14 -12.44 -10.37
C TYR A 86 12.08 -13.11 -11.22
N ALA A 87 12.25 -13.05 -12.54
CA ALA A 87 11.28 -13.58 -13.50
C ALA A 87 10.92 -15.06 -13.27
N GLY A 88 11.88 -15.89 -12.84
CA GLY A 88 11.62 -17.31 -12.53
C GLY A 88 10.68 -17.48 -11.34
N THR A 89 10.99 -16.83 -10.21
CA THR A 89 10.17 -16.90 -9.00
C THR A 89 8.81 -16.25 -9.19
N ALA A 90 8.73 -15.12 -9.91
CA ALA A 90 7.46 -14.51 -10.30
C ALA A 90 6.62 -15.44 -11.17
N LEU A 91 7.22 -16.11 -12.15
CA LEU A 91 6.51 -17.05 -13.00
C LEU A 91 5.93 -18.20 -12.19
N ASP A 92 6.71 -18.78 -11.27
CA ASP A 92 6.25 -19.86 -10.39
C ASP A 92 5.09 -19.38 -9.50
N PHE A 93 5.23 -18.21 -8.88
CA PHE A 93 4.21 -17.63 -8.00
C PHE A 93 2.89 -17.33 -8.72
N ILE A 94 2.96 -16.75 -9.92
CA ILE A 94 1.76 -16.42 -10.72
C ILE A 94 1.12 -17.66 -11.33
N SER A 95 1.93 -18.60 -11.83
CA SER A 95 1.41 -19.79 -12.54
C SER A 95 0.74 -20.80 -11.62
N LEU A 96 1.15 -20.84 -10.34
CA LEU A 96 0.56 -21.72 -9.33
C LEU A 96 -0.68 -21.13 -8.65
N GLY A 97 -1.07 -19.89 -8.99
CA GLY A 97 -2.27 -19.25 -8.43
C GLY A 97 -2.09 -18.71 -7.00
N GLU A 98 -0.85 -18.57 -6.53
CA GLU A 98 -0.51 -18.02 -5.21
C GLU A 98 -0.46 -16.48 -5.22
N ALA A 99 -0.59 -15.88 -6.39
CA ALA A 99 -0.55 -14.45 -6.62
C ALA A 99 -1.93 -13.82 -6.53
#